data_AF-A0A7N2R3Q0-F1
#
_entry.id   AF-A0A7N2R3Q0-F1
#
_cell.length_a   1.000
_cell.length_b   1.000
_cell.length_c   1.000
_cell.angle_alpha   90.00
_cell.angle_beta   90.00
_cell.angle_gamma   90.00
#
_symmetry.space_group_name_H-M   'P 1'
#
loop_
_entity.id
_entity.type
_entity.pdbx_description
1 polymer ?
#
loop_
_entity_poly.entity_id
_entity_poly.type
_entity_poly.pdbx_seq_one_letter_code
_entity_poly.pdbx_strand_id
1 'polypeptide(L)'
;MSMRNWMLPRFPDNYRRERDSDEREYYAGLRREWDFRVNESNALHDDLVRIGAPLVDRVSLTLSRQNMHQYERAVTKIKKENNLMILRRSRYHMLQLAEELAAATNRQLTPTERNNVLNYEDYLSE
;
A
#
# COMPACT_ATOMS: atom_id res chain seq x y z
N MET A 1 -14.65 -16.31 -5.32
CA MET A 1 -14.35 -15.08 -4.55
C MET A 1 -12.83 -14.94 -4.50
N SER A 2 -12.26 -13.99 -5.23
CA SER A 2 -10.81 -13.70 -5.12
C SER A 2 -10.54 -13.13 -3.73
N MET A 3 -9.77 -13.84 -2.90
CA MET A 3 -9.22 -13.26 -1.68
C MET A 3 -8.31 -12.11 -2.11
N ARG A 4 -8.72 -10.87 -1.83
CA ARG A 4 -7.80 -9.73 -1.95
C ARG A 4 -6.71 -9.96 -0.91
N ASN A 5 -5.61 -10.59 -1.31
CA ASN A 5 -4.45 -10.82 -0.48
C ASN A 5 -3.73 -9.49 -0.27
N TRP A 6 -4.21 -8.73 0.71
CA TRP A 6 -3.53 -7.53 1.17
C TRP A 6 -2.22 -7.93 1.84
N MET A 7 -1.12 -7.31 1.43
CA MET A 7 0.17 -7.41 2.14
C MET A 7 0.22 -6.47 3.37
N LEU A 8 -0.93 -5.89 3.70
CA LEU A 8 -1.05 -4.90 4.75
C LEU A 8 -1.02 -5.56 6.14
N PRO A 9 -0.36 -4.94 7.11
CA PRO A 9 -0.57 -5.21 8.53
C PRO A 9 -2.06 -5.33 8.87
N ARG A 10 -2.38 -6.34 9.68
CA ARG A 10 -3.74 -6.57 10.18
C ARG A 10 -4.15 -5.39 11.06
N PHE A 11 -5.31 -4.80 10.77
CA PHE A 11 -5.93 -3.86 11.70
C PHE A 11 -6.46 -4.65 12.91
N PRO A 12 -6.11 -4.28 14.15
CA PRO A 12 -6.38 -5.12 15.33
C PRO A 12 -7.86 -5.23 15.69
N ASP A 13 -8.64 -4.20 15.35
CA ASP A 13 -10.05 -4.12 15.69
C ASP A 13 -10.92 -4.78 14.60
N ASN A 14 -11.90 -5.57 15.04
CA ASN A 14 -12.79 -6.34 14.19
C ASN A 14 -14.20 -5.72 14.08
N TYR A 15 -14.25 -4.39 14.10
CA TYR A 15 -15.46 -3.55 13.96
C TYR A 15 -16.37 -3.86 12.75
N ARG A 16 -15.96 -4.76 11.83
CA ARG A 16 -16.76 -5.13 10.66
C ARG A 16 -17.99 -5.99 11.00
N ARG A 17 -18.02 -6.64 12.16
CA ARG A 17 -19.16 -7.46 12.59
C ARG A 17 -20.34 -6.59 13.01
N GLU A 18 -20.04 -5.35 13.36
CA GLU A 18 -20.95 -4.34 13.87
C GLU A 18 -21.69 -3.62 12.74
N ARG A 19 -21.34 -3.89 11.47
CA ARG A 19 -21.90 -3.21 10.29
C ARG A 19 -23.43 -3.22 10.26
N ASP A 20 -24.02 -4.37 10.58
CA ASP A 20 -25.47 -4.59 10.48
C ASP A 20 -26.15 -4.54 11.87
N SER A 21 -25.38 -4.48 12.96
CA SER A 21 -25.90 -4.54 14.34
C SER A 21 -25.72 -3.25 15.14
N ASP A 22 -24.64 -2.51 14.91
CA ASP A 22 -24.33 -1.23 15.55
C ASP A 22 -23.56 -0.31 14.58
N GLU A 23 -24.31 0.47 13.80
CA GLU A 23 -23.75 1.41 12.82
C GLU A 23 -22.82 2.44 13.45
N ARG A 24 -23.08 2.85 14.71
CA ARG A 24 -22.26 3.82 15.42
C ARG A 24 -20.90 3.24 15.74
N GLU A 25 -20.85 2.00 16.21
CA GLU A 25 -19.58 1.32 16.49
C GLU A 25 -18.83 0.98 15.20
N TYR A 26 -19.54 0.55 14.15
CA TYR A 26 -18.95 0.36 12.82
C TYR A 26 -18.29 1.64 12.29
N TYR A 27 -18.98 2.78 12.41
CA TYR A 27 -18.43 4.07 11.99
C TYR A 27 -17.27 4.53 12.87
N ALA A 28 -17.30 4.27 14.18
CA ALA A 28 -16.16 4.51 15.06
C ALA A 28 -14.94 3.68 14.66
N GLY A 29 -15.14 2.40 14.32
CA GLY A 29 -14.10 1.52 13.81
C GLY A 29 -13.50 1.97 12.48
N LEU A 30 -14.32 2.47 11.54
CA LEU A 30 -13.83 3.07 10.30
C LEU A 30 -12.89 4.26 10.54
N ARG A 31 -13.19 5.10 11.53
CA ARG A 31 -12.32 6.24 11.91
C ARG A 31 -10.99 5.75 12.48
N ARG A 32 -11.03 4.74 13.36
CA ARG A 32 -9.81 4.13 13.92
C ARG A 32 -8.96 3.46 12.83
N GLU A 33 -9.58 2.72 11.89
CA GLU A 33 -8.84 2.11 10.78
C GLU A 33 -8.25 3.20 9.88
N TRP A 34 -8.98 4.29 9.63
CA TRP A 34 -8.46 5.42 8.86
C TRP A 34 -7.16 5.96 9.45
N ASP A 35 -7.14 6.32 10.73
CA ASP A 35 -5.94 6.87 11.39
C ASP A 35 -4.78 5.88 11.36
N PHE A 36 -5.07 4.59 11.59
CA PHE A 36 -4.07 3.53 11.48
C PHE A 36 -3.46 3.46 10.07
N ARG A 37 -4.30 3.50 9.03
CA ARG A 37 -3.85 3.42 7.63
C ARG A 37 -3.12 4.68 7.16
N VAL A 38 -3.46 5.84 7.70
CA VAL A 38 -2.72 7.10 7.45
C VAL A 38 -1.30 7.02 8.01
N ASN A 39 -1.13 6.55 9.24
CA ASN A 39 0.19 6.37 9.84
C ASN A 39 1.04 5.37 9.04
N GLU A 40 0.44 4.25 8.63
CA GLU A 40 1.06 3.28 7.73
C GLU A 40 1.44 3.90 6.38
N SER A 41 0.56 4.73 5.81
CA SER A 41 0.78 5.43 4.54
C SER A 41 1.97 6.38 4.61
N ASN A 42 2.09 7.14 5.71
CA ASN A 42 3.21 8.06 5.92
C ASN A 42 4.54 7.30 6.05
N ALA A 43 4.58 6.24 6.86
CA ALA A 43 5.79 5.43 7.02
C ALA A 43 6.23 4.80 5.69
N LEU A 44 5.29 4.27 4.90
CA LEU A 44 5.58 3.70 3.58
C LEU A 44 6.07 4.77 2.59
N HIS A 45 5.46 5.96 2.62
CA HIS A 45 5.89 7.07 1.78
C HIS A 45 7.34 7.47 2.09
N ASP A 46 7.69 7.62 3.36
CA ASP A 46 9.03 7.98 3.80
C ASP A 46 10.06 6.89 3.46
N ASP A 47 9.66 5.62 3.57
CA ASP A 47 10.46 4.49 3.08
C ASP A 47 10.77 4.61 1.58
N LEU A 48 9.76 4.88 0.74
CA LEU A 48 9.94 5.03 -0.70
C LEU A 48 10.83 6.21 -1.05
N VAL A 49 10.68 7.36 -0.36
CA VAL A 49 11.57 8.52 -0.51
C VAL A 49 13.01 8.12 -0.20
N ARG A 50 13.24 7.43 0.93
CA ARG A 50 14.57 7.03 1.38
C ARG A 50 15.28 6.09 0.41
N ILE A 51 14.56 5.18 -0.23
CA ILE A 51 15.12 4.24 -1.20
C ILE A 51 15.13 4.79 -2.64
N GLY A 52 14.65 6.03 -2.86
CA GLY A 52 14.58 6.64 -4.18
C GLY A 52 13.56 6.01 -5.12
N ALA A 53 12.53 5.34 -4.58
CA ALA A 53 11.49 4.71 -5.37
C ALA A 53 10.39 5.70 -5.82
N PRO A 54 9.73 5.46 -6.97
CA PRO A 54 8.59 6.22 -7.44
C PRO A 54 7.46 6.25 -6.41
N LEU A 55 7.04 7.46 -6.06
CA LEU A 55 5.99 7.69 -5.09
C LEU A 55 4.63 7.29 -5.65
N VAL A 56 3.77 6.77 -4.78
CA VAL A 56 2.38 6.44 -5.10
C VAL A 56 1.51 7.65 -4.78
N ASP A 57 0.57 7.96 -5.67
CA ASP A 57 -0.43 8.99 -5.41
C ASP A 57 -1.33 8.60 -4.23
N ARG A 58 -1.38 9.47 -3.23
CA ARG A 58 -2.15 9.27 -1.99
C ARG A 58 -3.50 10.00 -2.05
N VAL A 59 -4.28 9.72 -3.09
CA VAL A 59 -5.58 10.37 -3.36
C VAL A 59 -6.58 10.12 -2.23
N SER A 60 -6.47 8.99 -1.52
CA SER A 60 -7.31 8.71 -0.36
C SER A 60 -7.30 9.82 0.71
N LEU A 61 -6.18 10.53 0.87
CA LEU A 61 -6.01 11.58 1.88
C LEU A 61 -6.92 12.78 1.64
N THR A 62 -7.25 13.07 0.38
CA THR A 62 -8.09 14.20 -0.03
C THR A 62 -9.57 13.84 -0.20
N LEU A 63 -9.94 12.56 -0.08
CA LEU A 63 -11.34 12.14 -0.17
C LEU A 63 -12.17 12.69 0.99
N SER A 64 -13.40 13.10 0.66
CA SER A 64 -14.40 13.46 1.66
C SER A 64 -14.65 12.30 2.63
N ARG A 65 -14.97 12.64 3.86
CA ARG A 65 -15.20 11.74 4.99
C ARG A 65 -16.39 12.20 5.84
N GLN A 66 -17.39 12.83 5.22
CA GLN A 66 -18.54 13.45 5.91
C GLN A 66 -19.59 12.42 6.35
N ASN A 67 -19.62 11.25 5.72
CA ASN A 67 -20.54 10.17 6.07
C ASN A 67 -19.85 8.81 5.99
N MET A 68 -20.56 7.77 6.46
CA MET A 68 -20.05 6.42 6.55
C MET A 68 -19.58 5.86 5.21
N HIS A 69 -20.36 5.98 4.14
CA HIS A 69 -19.98 5.47 2.81
C HIS A 69 -18.72 6.17 2.26
N GLN A 70 -18.62 7.48 2.48
CA GLN A 70 -17.42 8.23 2.13
C GLN A 70 -16.20 7.74 2.92
N TYR A 71 -16.35 7.46 4.22
CA TYR A 71 -15.31 6.85 5.05
C TYR A 71 -14.91 5.45 4.57
N GLU A 72 -15.87 4.57 4.28
CA GLU A 72 -15.61 3.23 3.74
C GLU A 72 -14.80 3.31 2.44
N ARG A 73 -15.15 4.26 1.56
CA ARG A 73 -14.44 4.51 0.31
C ARG A 73 -13.02 5.00 0.58
N ALA A 74 -12.84 5.95 1.49
CA ALA A 74 -11.53 6.48 1.85
C ALA A 74 -10.63 5.39 2.44
N VAL A 75 -11.12 4.59 3.40
CA VAL A 75 -10.41 3.46 4.00
C VAL A 75 -10.07 2.40 2.95
N THR A 76 -10.99 2.09 2.04
CA THR A 76 -10.71 1.13 0.96
C THR A 76 -9.63 1.64 0.01
N LYS A 77 -9.66 2.93 -0.34
CA LYS A 77 -8.69 3.53 -1.26
C LYS A 77 -7.29 3.61 -0.64
N ILE A 78 -7.15 4.03 0.63
CA ILE A 78 -5.84 4.09 1.30
C ILE A 78 -5.21 2.70 1.44
N LYS A 79 -6.02 1.65 1.64
CA LYS A 79 -5.53 0.26 1.66
C LYS A 79 -4.94 -0.17 0.31
N LYS A 80 -5.57 0.22 -0.81
CA LYS A 80 -5.03 -0.01 -2.16
C LYS A 80 -3.70 0.70 -2.36
N GLU A 81 -3.65 1.98 -1.99
CA GLU A 81 -2.44 2.81 -2.12
C GLU A 81 -1.30 2.27 -1.25
N ASN A 82 -1.55 1.94 0.01
CA ASN A 82 -0.57 1.35 0.91
C ASN A 82 -0.07 -0.01 0.40
N ASN A 83 -0.94 -0.85 -0.15
CA ASN A 83 -0.54 -2.14 -0.71
C ASN A 83 0.37 -1.97 -1.94
N LEU A 84 0.07 -0.98 -2.79
CA LEU A 84 0.92 -0.63 -3.91
C LEU A 84 2.29 -0.11 -3.45
N MET A 85 2.33 0.74 -2.41
CA MET A 85 3.58 1.21 -1.83
C MET A 85 4.43 0.08 -1.25
N ILE A 86 3.83 -0.89 -0.56
CA ILE A 86 4.53 -2.09 -0.07
C ILE A 86 5.18 -2.86 -1.23
N LEU A 87 4.44 -3.06 -2.31
CA LEU A 87 4.95 -3.77 -3.48
C LEU A 87 6.10 -3.04 -4.16
N ARG A 88 5.97 -1.71 -4.32
CA ARG A 88 7.06 -0.87 -4.83
C ARG A 88 8.31 -0.97 -3.95
N ARG A 89 8.15 -0.86 -2.63
CA ARG A 89 9.26 -1.01 -1.68
C ARG A 89 9.95 -2.35 -1.84
N SER A 90 9.18 -3.44 -1.88
CA SER A 90 9.71 -4.80 -2.05
C SER A 90 10.48 -4.96 -3.36
N ARG A 91 9.99 -4.40 -4.47
CA ARG A 91 10.67 -4.48 -5.76
C ARG A 91 11.94 -3.66 -5.82
N TYR A 92 11.94 -2.48 -5.22
CA TYR A 92 13.14 -1.66 -5.14
C TYR A 92 14.22 -2.33 -4.29
N HIS A 93 13.85 -3.01 -3.21
CA HIS A 93 14.81 -3.85 -2.48
C HIS A 93 15.31 -5.03 -3.31
N MET A 94 14.44 -5.70 -4.09
CA MET A 94 14.90 -6.76 -5.01
C MET A 94 15.84 -6.20 -6.09
N LEU A 95 15.60 -4.98 -6.59
CA LEU A 95 16.46 -4.32 -7.55
C LEU A 95 17.83 -4.01 -6.93
N GLN A 96 17.86 -3.44 -5.72
CA GLN A 96 19.11 -3.18 -4.98
C GLN A 96 19.92 -4.47 -4.81
N LEU A 97 19.28 -5.57 -4.38
CA LEU A 97 19.93 -6.88 -4.25
C LEU A 97 20.47 -7.40 -5.59
N ALA A 98 19.70 -7.26 -6.67
CA ALA A 98 20.13 -7.68 -8.00
C ALA A 98 21.32 -6.85 -8.50
N GLU A 99 21.35 -5.55 -8.20
CA GLU A 99 22.46 -4.66 -8.50
C GLU A 99 23.70 -5.01 -7.69
N GLU A 100 23.56 -5.31 -6.40
CA GLU A 100 24.64 -5.78 -5.52
C GLU A 100 25.25 -7.10 -6.03
N LEU A 101 24.41 -8.07 -6.43
CA LEU A 101 24.86 -9.35 -6.99
C LEU A 101 25.55 -9.17 -8.35
N ALA A 102 25.05 -8.26 -9.19
CA ALA A 102 25.70 -7.91 -10.45
C ALA A 102 27.09 -7.29 -10.19
N ALA A 103 27.16 -6.32 -9.28
CA ALA A 103 28.42 -5.68 -8.90
C ALA A 103 29.42 -6.69 -8.34
N ALA A 104 28.99 -7.63 -7.49
CA ALA A 104 29.82 -8.70 -6.95
C ALA A 104 30.38 -9.64 -8.03
N THR A 105 29.74 -9.71 -9.20
CA THR A 105 30.20 -10.49 -10.36
C THR A 105 30.91 -9.63 -11.42
N ASN A 106 31.32 -8.40 -11.05
CA ASN A 106 31.97 -7.41 -11.91
C ASN A 106 31.17 -7.05 -13.17
N ARG A 107 29.83 -7.12 -13.09
CA ARG A 107 28.93 -6.69 -14.16
C ARG A 107 27.97 -5.62 -13.64
N GLN A 108 27.24 -5.01 -14.57
CA GLN A 108 26.10 -4.16 -14.24
C GLN A 108 24.83 -4.80 -14.79
N LEU A 109 23.69 -4.55 -14.14
CA LEU A 109 22.41 -4.93 -14.70
C LEU A 109 22.14 -4.12 -15.97
N THR A 110 21.75 -4.81 -17.03
CA THR A 110 21.22 -4.20 -18.25
C THR A 110 19.88 -3.49 -17.95
N PRO A 111 19.48 -2.50 -18.76
CA PRO A 111 18.17 -1.86 -18.63
C PRO A 111 17.01 -2.86 -18.67
N THR A 112 17.11 -3.92 -19.48
CA THR A 112 16.09 -4.98 -19.55
C THR A 112 15.99 -5.76 -18.25
N GLU A 113 17.11 -6.15 -17.65
CA GLU A 113 17.12 -6.84 -16.35
C GLU A 113 16.55 -5.93 -15.25
N ARG A 114 16.93 -4.65 -15.21
CA ARG A 114 16.38 -3.67 -14.27
C ARG A 114 14.87 -3.51 -14.44
N ASN A 115 14.41 -3.34 -15.68
CA ASN A 115 13.00 -3.19 -15.99
C ASN A 115 12.21 -4.46 -15.66
N ASN A 116 12.75 -5.66 -15.86
CA ASN A 116 12.08 -6.91 -15.50
C ASN A 116 11.80 -7.02 -13.99
N VAL A 117 12.69 -6.49 -13.14
CA VAL A 117 12.46 -6.43 -11.68
C VAL A 117 11.34 -5.45 -11.33
N LEU A 118 11.17 -4.38 -12.12
CA LEU A 118 10.19 -3.31 -11.86
C LEU A 118 8.83 -3.53 -12.55
N ASN A 119 8.78 -4.18 -13.72
CA ASN A 119 7.70 -4.18 -14.71
C ASN A 119 6.37 -4.83 -14.30
N TYR A 120 6.27 -5.50 -13.15
CA TYR A 120 5.02 -6.13 -12.74
C TYR A 120 3.98 -5.14 -12.15
N GLU A 121 4.07 -3.82 -12.36
CA GLU A 121 3.11 -2.88 -11.73
C GLU A 121 1.69 -2.99 -12.34
N ASP A 122 1.60 -3.51 -13.56
CA ASP A 122 0.35 -3.58 -14.33
C ASP A 122 -0.67 -4.61 -13.82
N TYR A 123 -0.32 -5.55 -12.92
CA TYR A 123 -1.32 -6.48 -12.38
C TYR A 123 -2.26 -5.85 -11.33
N LEU A 124 -2.05 -4.58 -10.98
CA LEU A 124 -2.87 -3.84 -10.02
C LEU A 124 -3.68 -2.69 -10.62
N SER A 125 -3.45 -2.38 -11.91
CA SER A 125 -4.36 -1.55 -12.69
C SER A 125 -5.53 -2.41 -13.15
N GLU A 126 -6.64 -2.28 -12.42
CA GLU A 126 -8.03 -2.76 -12.65
C GLU A 126 -8.25 -4.17 -13.19
#